data_AF-A0A7S0YX13-F1
#
_entry.id   AF-A0A7S0YX13-F1
#
_cell.length_a   1.000
_cell.length_b   1.000
_cell.length_c   1.000
_cell.angle_alpha   90.00
_cell.angle_beta   90.00
_cell.angle_gamma   90.00
#
_symmetry.space_group_name_H-M   'P 1'
#
loop_
_entity.id
_entity.type
_entity.pdbx_description
1 polymer ?
#
loop_
_entity_poly.entity_id
_entity_poly.type
_entity_poly.pdbx_seq_one_letter_code
_entity_poly.pdbx_strand_id
1 'polypeptide(L)'
;DGGPFDGDKAYKDSKLCNVLFTRDLARRLRGNAKFKGITANCFSPGLITKSGLFRNQGSVFVPVFDFAVNNIFKVGETVEFGGDCLLEMALSPRLAGAQGDFWANSQPGKHTFEKVPVSSEAADTVKASKLWRLSVKATGLTSAESPFSA
;
A
#
# COMPACT_ATOMS: atom_id res chain seq x y z
N ASP A 1 11.69 14.03 3.03
CA ASP A 1 12.71 14.63 3.93
C ASP A 1 13.28 15.95 3.39
N GLY A 2 12.94 16.39 2.17
CA GLY A 2 13.35 17.70 1.65
C GLY A 2 14.75 17.71 1.05
N GLY A 3 15.37 16.54 0.87
CA GLY A 3 16.60 16.39 0.12
C GLY A 3 16.40 16.52 -1.39
N PRO A 4 17.49 16.42 -2.18
CA PRO A 4 17.43 16.36 -3.64
C PRO A 4 16.50 15.25 -4.13
N PHE A 5 15.93 15.42 -5.32
CA PHE A 5 15.05 14.41 -5.90
C PHE A 5 15.80 13.10 -6.17
N ASP A 6 15.21 12.00 -5.69
CA ASP A 6 15.63 10.63 -5.94
C ASP A 6 14.35 9.83 -6.29
N GLY A 7 14.33 9.21 -7.47
CA GLY A 7 13.14 8.52 -7.99
C GLY A 7 12.75 7.28 -7.18
N ASP A 8 13.73 6.50 -6.73
CA ASP A 8 13.50 5.30 -5.93
C ASP A 8 12.97 5.66 -4.55
N LYS A 9 13.56 6.68 -3.95
CA LYS A 9 13.09 7.24 -2.68
C LYS A 9 11.69 7.82 -2.82
N ALA A 10 11.43 8.63 -3.86
CA ALA A 10 10.11 9.20 -4.10
C ALA A 10 9.04 8.12 -4.29
N TYR A 11 9.37 7.03 -5.00
CA TYR A 11 8.49 5.87 -5.11
C TYR A 11 8.20 5.23 -3.75
N LYS A 12 9.23 4.97 -2.92
CA LYS A 12 9.06 4.42 -1.57
C LYS A 12 8.24 5.34 -0.66
N ASP A 13 8.50 6.64 -0.69
CA ASP A 13 7.76 7.67 0.04
C ASP A 13 6.27 7.65 -0.37
N SER A 14 5.97 7.49 -1.66
CA SER A 14 4.58 7.38 -2.15
C SER A 14 3.87 6.12 -1.62
N LYS A 15 4.57 4.99 -1.49
CA LYS A 15 3.99 3.75 -0.96
C LYS A 15 3.77 3.82 0.55
N LEU A 16 4.68 4.47 1.27
CA LEU A 16 4.46 4.79 2.69
C LEU A 16 3.21 5.68 2.86
N CYS A 17 3.00 6.66 1.97
CA CYS A 17 1.81 7.50 2.00
C CYS A 17 0.51 6.69 1.88
N ASN A 18 0.47 5.63 1.05
CA ASN A 18 -0.71 4.76 0.94
C ASN A 18 -1.03 4.05 2.26
N VAL A 19 -0.02 3.56 2.98
CA VAL A 19 -0.21 2.87 4.28
C VAL A 19 -0.68 3.87 5.33
N LEU A 20 -0.03 5.03 5.44
CA LEU A 20 -0.42 6.11 6.36
C LEU A 20 -1.85 6.60 6.08
N PHE A 21 -2.20 6.82 4.81
CA PHE A 21 -3.54 7.22 4.38
C PHE A 21 -4.58 6.19 4.83
N THR A 22 -4.35 4.91 4.53
CA THR A 22 -5.28 3.82 4.88
C THR A 22 -5.52 3.76 6.39
N ARG A 23 -4.45 3.90 7.19
CA ARG A 23 -4.54 3.87 8.65
C ARG A 23 -5.28 5.07 9.22
N ASP A 24 -5.07 6.27 8.67
CA ASP A 24 -5.83 7.46 9.09
C ASP A 24 -7.30 7.35 8.69
N LEU A 25 -7.58 6.87 7.47
CA LEU A 25 -8.94 6.60 6.99
C LEU A 25 -9.66 5.61 7.91
N ALA A 26 -9.03 4.48 8.21
CA ALA A 26 -9.57 3.46 9.11
C ALA A 26 -9.90 4.02 10.51
N ARG A 27 -9.06 4.92 11.05
CA ARG A 27 -9.33 5.59 12.33
C ARG A 27 -10.54 6.52 12.26
N ARG A 28 -10.67 7.29 11.17
CA ARG A 28 -11.83 8.19 10.95
C ARG A 28 -13.12 7.42 10.76
N LEU A 29 -13.10 6.33 10.00
CA LEU A 29 -14.24 5.44 9.79
C LEU A 29 -14.73 4.82 11.10
N ARG A 30 -13.82 4.32 11.96
CA ARG A 30 -14.19 3.77 13.28
C ARG A 30 -14.90 4.79 14.18
N GLY A 31 -14.51 6.06 14.10
CA GLY A 31 -15.06 7.11 14.94
C GLY A 31 -16.42 7.64 14.49
N ASN A 32 -17.00 7.16 13.39
CA ASN A 32 -18.19 7.75 12.79
C ASN A 32 -19.26 6.70 12.45
N ALA A 33 -20.39 6.74 13.18
CA ALA A 33 -21.49 5.80 13.03
C ALA A 33 -22.12 5.79 11.62
N LYS A 34 -22.04 6.89 10.87
CA LYS A 34 -22.52 7.00 9.48
C LYS A 34 -21.83 5.98 8.56
N PHE A 35 -20.59 5.62 8.87
CA PHE A 35 -19.77 4.73 8.05
C PHE A 35 -19.64 3.33 8.64
N LYS A 36 -20.56 2.93 9.53
CA LYS A 36 -20.59 1.58 10.10
C LYS A 36 -20.66 0.55 8.98
N GLY A 37 -19.73 -0.42 9.01
CA GLY A 37 -19.60 -1.47 8.00
C GLY A 37 -18.60 -1.17 6.89
N ILE A 38 -18.11 0.07 6.76
CA ILE A 38 -17.05 0.41 5.82
C ILE A 38 -15.68 0.17 6.47
N THR A 39 -14.84 -0.60 5.80
CA THR A 39 -13.46 -0.88 6.21
C THR A 39 -12.46 -0.30 5.22
N ALA A 40 -11.27 0.02 5.72
CA ALA A 40 -10.13 0.47 4.93
C ALA A 40 -8.90 -0.33 5.35
N ASN A 41 -8.37 -1.13 4.45
CA ASN A 41 -7.16 -1.94 4.64
C ASN A 41 -6.27 -1.78 3.39
N CYS A 42 -5.00 -2.11 3.50
CA CYS A 42 -4.05 -2.00 2.40
C CYS A 42 -3.17 -3.24 2.31
N PHE A 43 -2.56 -3.47 1.15
CA PHE A 43 -1.75 -4.65 0.95
C PHE A 43 -0.57 -4.43 0.00
N SER A 44 0.39 -5.36 0.05
CA SER A 44 1.52 -5.44 -0.87
C SER A 44 1.72 -6.91 -1.30
N PRO A 45 1.43 -7.26 -2.56
CA PRO A 45 1.53 -8.65 -3.03
C PRO A 45 2.98 -9.14 -3.20
N GLY A 46 3.97 -8.24 -3.11
CA GLY A 46 5.38 -8.55 -3.32
C GLY A 46 5.92 -8.01 -4.65
N LEU A 47 7.09 -8.51 -5.07
CA LEU A 47 7.81 -8.02 -6.23
C LEU A 47 7.36 -8.72 -7.51
N ILE A 48 6.51 -8.07 -8.31
CA ILE A 48 6.01 -8.61 -9.58
C ILE A 48 6.71 -7.91 -10.75
N THR A 49 7.81 -8.49 -11.22
CA THR A 49 8.63 -7.93 -12.32
C THR A 49 7.86 -7.86 -13.64
N LYS A 50 6.95 -8.81 -13.86
CA LYS A 50 6.14 -8.94 -15.08
C LYS A 50 4.86 -8.10 -15.11
N SER A 51 4.60 -7.29 -14.08
CA SER A 51 3.47 -6.34 -14.04
C SER A 51 3.63 -5.14 -14.99
N GLY A 52 4.83 -4.97 -15.56
CA GLY A 52 5.21 -3.80 -16.34
C GLY A 52 5.58 -2.58 -15.48
N LEU A 53 5.63 -2.69 -14.15
CA LEU A 53 6.06 -1.59 -13.27
C LEU A 53 7.44 -1.01 -13.67
N PHE A 54 8.33 -1.87 -14.16
CA PHE A 54 9.69 -1.51 -14.57
C PHE A 54 9.83 -1.27 -16.07
N ARG A 55 8.74 -1.17 -16.84
CA ARG A 55 8.79 -1.08 -18.33
C ARG A 55 9.59 0.09 -18.89
N ASN A 56 9.73 1.17 -18.12
CA ASN A 56 10.50 2.37 -18.50
C ASN A 56 11.93 2.33 -17.96
N GLN A 57 12.33 1.27 -17.26
CA GLN A 57 13.73 1.02 -16.94
C GLN A 57 14.43 0.54 -18.21
N GLY A 58 15.74 0.80 -18.32
CA GLY A 58 16.51 0.54 -19.54
C GLY A 58 16.25 -0.85 -20.13
N SER A 59 16.22 -0.96 -21.46
CA SER A 59 15.81 -2.17 -22.19
C SER A 59 16.61 -3.43 -21.84
N VAL A 60 17.87 -3.26 -21.38
CA VAL A 60 18.73 -4.35 -20.89
C VAL A 60 18.50 -4.64 -19.39
N PHE A 61 18.17 -3.62 -18.60
CA PHE A 61 17.95 -3.77 -17.16
C PHE A 61 16.75 -4.67 -16.87
N VAL A 62 15.62 -4.45 -17.55
CA VAL A 62 14.37 -5.19 -17.30
C VAL A 62 14.54 -6.71 -17.41
N PRO A 63 15.06 -7.28 -18.53
CA PRO A 63 15.22 -8.73 -18.64
C PRO A 63 16.25 -9.30 -17.66
N VAL A 64 17.35 -8.60 -17.39
CA VAL A 64 18.36 -9.04 -16.42
C VAL A 64 17.78 -9.06 -15.01
N PHE A 65 17.05 -8.01 -14.64
CA PHE A 65 16.37 -7.90 -13.35
C PHE A 65 15.29 -8.97 -13.20
N ASP A 66 14.45 -9.19 -14.21
CA ASP A 66 13.45 -10.27 -14.21
C ASP A 66 14.11 -11.64 -14.04
N PHE A 67 15.18 -11.91 -14.79
CA PHE A 67 15.90 -13.18 -14.68
C PHE A 67 16.47 -13.39 -13.28
N ALA A 68 17.15 -12.39 -12.71
CA ALA A 68 17.75 -12.47 -11.39
C ALA A 68 16.70 -12.69 -10.30
N VAL A 69 15.61 -11.91 -10.31
CA VAL A 69 14.54 -11.98 -9.31
C VAL A 69 13.84 -13.34 -9.33
N ASN A 70 13.52 -13.87 -10.52
CA ASN A 70 12.69 -15.07 -10.65
C ASN A 70 13.49 -16.38 -10.70
N ASN A 71 14.72 -16.38 -11.23
CA ASN A 71 15.49 -17.62 -11.45
C ASN A 71 16.65 -17.78 -10.45
N ILE A 72 17.31 -16.68 -10.06
CA ILE A 72 18.46 -16.73 -9.14
C ILE A 72 17.98 -16.62 -7.69
N PHE A 73 17.33 -15.51 -7.35
CA PHE A 73 16.91 -15.23 -5.97
C PHE A 73 15.58 -15.88 -5.62
N LYS A 74 14.72 -16.15 -6.60
CA LYS A 74 13.39 -16.75 -6.43
C LYS A 74 12.55 -16.01 -5.40
N VAL A 75 12.57 -14.68 -5.47
CA VAL A 75 11.82 -13.76 -4.58
C VAL A 75 10.69 -13.03 -5.31
N GLY A 76 10.54 -13.29 -6.61
CA GLY A 76 9.52 -12.70 -7.45
C GLY A 76 8.14 -13.33 -7.24
N GLU A 77 7.12 -12.54 -7.52
CA GLU A 77 5.72 -12.92 -7.46
C GLU A 77 5.08 -12.81 -8.85
N THR A 78 3.97 -13.51 -9.05
CA THR A 78 3.28 -13.55 -10.35
C THR A 78 2.18 -12.49 -10.43
N VAL A 79 1.76 -12.16 -11.65
CA VAL A 79 0.62 -11.24 -11.87
C VAL A 79 -0.67 -11.87 -11.36
N GLU A 80 -0.81 -13.18 -11.57
CA GLU A 80 -1.93 -13.99 -11.12
C GLU A 80 -2.03 -13.95 -9.59
N PHE A 81 -0.93 -14.19 -8.88
CA PHE A 81 -0.90 -14.09 -7.41
C PHE A 81 -1.25 -12.68 -6.92
N GLY A 82 -0.75 -11.64 -7.58
CA GLY A 82 -1.14 -10.26 -7.26
C GLY A 82 -2.65 -10.01 -7.44
N GLY A 83 -3.27 -10.63 -8.43
CA GLY A 83 -4.72 -10.64 -8.65
C GLY A 83 -5.46 -11.39 -7.54
N ASP A 84 -4.97 -12.55 -7.13
CA ASP A 84 -5.54 -13.34 -6.03
C ASP A 84 -5.50 -12.57 -4.71
N CYS A 85 -4.39 -11.89 -4.39
CA CYS A 85 -4.32 -11.01 -3.22
C CYS A 85 -5.37 -9.90 -3.26
N LEU A 86 -5.63 -9.30 -4.44
CA LEU A 86 -6.65 -8.27 -4.59
C LEU A 86 -8.06 -8.84 -4.35
N LEU A 87 -8.36 -10.01 -4.92
CA LEU A 87 -9.63 -10.72 -4.70
C LEU A 87 -9.81 -11.05 -3.21
N GLU A 88 -8.75 -11.50 -2.54
CA GLU A 88 -8.78 -11.78 -1.12
C GLU A 88 -9.10 -10.52 -0.31
N MET A 89 -8.43 -9.40 -0.58
CA MET A 89 -8.68 -8.13 0.11
C MET A 89 -10.09 -7.58 -0.12
N ALA A 90 -10.73 -7.91 -1.23
CA ALA A 90 -12.07 -7.43 -1.59
C ALA A 90 -13.20 -8.34 -1.06
N LEU A 91 -13.00 -9.66 -1.07
CA LEU A 91 -14.09 -10.64 -0.93
C LEU A 91 -13.91 -11.59 0.25
N SER A 92 -12.72 -11.69 0.84
CA SER A 92 -12.44 -12.72 1.84
C SER A 92 -13.14 -12.47 3.18
N PRO A 93 -13.81 -13.49 3.75
CA PRO A 93 -14.30 -13.42 5.13
C PRO A 93 -13.19 -13.16 6.17
N ARG A 94 -11.92 -13.41 5.85
CA ARG A 94 -10.77 -13.08 6.73
C ARG A 94 -10.67 -11.58 7.02
N LEU A 95 -11.26 -10.74 6.16
CA LEU A 95 -11.29 -9.28 6.33
C LEU A 95 -12.49 -8.80 7.15
N ALA A 96 -13.37 -9.71 7.61
CA ALA A 96 -14.49 -9.34 8.47
C ALA A 96 -13.96 -8.69 9.77
N GLY A 97 -14.31 -7.42 9.97
CA GLY A 97 -13.83 -6.63 11.11
C GLY A 97 -12.40 -6.09 10.97
N ALA A 98 -11.67 -6.41 9.90
CA ALA A 98 -10.34 -5.85 9.64
C ALA A 98 -10.44 -4.34 9.35
N GLN A 99 -9.61 -3.54 10.01
CA GLN A 99 -9.69 -2.09 9.90
C GLN A 99 -8.33 -1.42 10.14
N GLY A 100 -7.75 -0.86 9.08
CA GLY A 100 -6.41 -0.26 9.09
C GLY A 100 -5.28 -1.29 9.08
N ASP A 101 -5.58 -2.52 8.69
CA ASP A 101 -4.62 -3.61 8.60
C ASP A 101 -3.79 -3.51 7.33
N PHE A 102 -2.58 -4.07 7.41
CA PHE A 102 -1.68 -4.24 6.29
C PHE A 102 -1.46 -5.72 6.03
N TRP A 103 -1.68 -6.13 4.79
CA TRP A 103 -1.53 -7.50 4.34
C TRP A 103 -0.39 -7.59 3.34
N ALA A 104 0.45 -8.60 3.46
CA ALA A 104 1.56 -8.72 2.54
C ALA A 104 1.95 -10.16 2.31
N ASN A 105 2.74 -10.32 1.26
CA ASN A 105 3.63 -11.45 1.18
C ASN A 105 4.67 -11.41 2.30
N SER A 106 4.60 -12.40 3.18
CA SER A 106 5.50 -12.55 4.32
C SER A 106 6.76 -13.34 4.00
N GLN A 107 6.76 -14.11 2.90
CA GLN A 107 7.86 -14.96 2.48
C GLN A 107 8.09 -14.78 0.98
N PRO A 108 9.08 -13.94 0.59
CA PRO A 108 9.33 -13.63 -0.82
C PRO A 108 9.45 -14.88 -1.71
N GLY A 109 8.66 -14.92 -2.79
CA GLY A 109 8.63 -16.02 -3.75
C GLY A 109 7.95 -17.31 -3.26
N LYS A 110 7.26 -17.28 -2.11
CA LYS A 110 6.49 -18.40 -1.57
C LYS A 110 4.98 -18.25 -1.74
N HIS A 111 4.51 -17.18 -2.36
CA HIS A 111 3.09 -16.93 -2.58
C HIS A 111 2.27 -16.97 -1.27
N THR A 112 2.85 -16.49 -0.17
CA THR A 112 2.13 -16.35 1.11
C THR A 112 1.39 -15.03 1.14
N PHE A 113 0.23 -14.97 1.80
CA PHE A 113 -0.49 -13.72 1.98
C PHE A 113 -1.19 -13.68 3.34
N GLU A 114 -0.71 -12.79 4.20
CA GLU A 114 -1.19 -12.67 5.58
C GLU A 114 -1.09 -11.24 6.10
N LYS A 115 -1.78 -10.99 7.21
CA LYS A 115 -1.67 -9.75 7.97
C LYS A 115 -0.28 -9.69 8.61
N VAL A 116 0.44 -8.60 8.38
CA VAL A 116 1.79 -8.38 8.93
C VAL A 116 1.87 -7.00 9.63
N PRO A 117 2.78 -6.82 10.61
CA PRO A 117 3.02 -5.50 11.17
C PRO A 117 3.61 -4.56 10.11
N VAL A 118 3.27 -3.28 10.22
CA VAL A 118 3.88 -2.21 9.42
C VAL A 118 5.16 -1.71 10.08
N SER A 119 5.99 -0.96 9.35
CA SER A 119 7.16 -0.29 9.92
C SER A 119 6.76 0.73 10.99
N SER A 120 7.69 1.08 11.90
CA SER A 120 7.47 2.10 12.93
C SER A 120 7.01 3.44 12.34
N GLU A 121 7.56 3.80 11.19
CA GLU A 121 7.16 5.03 10.49
C GLU A 121 5.74 4.95 9.93
N ALA A 122 5.34 3.81 9.37
CA ALA A 122 3.96 3.59 8.90
C ALA A 122 2.94 3.46 10.05
N ALA A 123 3.40 3.10 11.26
CA ALA A 123 2.59 3.05 12.46
C ALA A 123 2.34 4.43 13.10
N ASP A 124 3.09 5.47 12.71
CA ASP A 124 3.03 6.81 13.28
C ASP A 124 1.72 7.55 12.95
N THR A 125 0.85 7.67 13.96
CA THR A 125 -0.47 8.30 13.85
C THR A 125 -0.40 9.82 13.67
N VAL A 126 0.64 10.47 14.21
CA VAL A 126 0.87 11.91 14.06
C VAL A 126 1.27 12.20 12.62
N LYS A 127 2.17 11.39 12.06
CA LYS A 127 2.57 11.47 10.65
C LYS A 127 1.41 11.19 9.71
N ALA A 128 0.60 10.17 9.98
CA ALA A 128 -0.60 9.87 9.19
C ALA A 128 -1.59 11.04 9.17
N SER A 129 -1.87 11.64 10.35
CA SER A 129 -2.76 12.81 10.46
C SER A 129 -2.19 14.03 9.73
N LYS A 130 -0.87 14.25 9.82
CA LYS A 130 -0.17 15.33 9.11
C LYS A 130 -0.25 15.13 7.60
N LEU A 131 -0.01 13.90 7.12
CA LEU A 131 -0.13 13.53 5.72
C LEU A 131 -1.54 13.85 5.21
N TRP A 132 -2.60 13.37 5.88
CA TRP A 132 -3.98 13.64 5.50
C TRP A 132 -4.26 15.14 5.28
N ARG A 133 -3.88 15.97 6.27
CA ARG A 133 -4.07 17.43 6.19
C ARG A 133 -3.32 18.05 5.01
N LEU A 134 -2.09 17.63 4.76
CA LEU A 134 -1.30 18.12 3.64
C LEU A 134 -1.88 17.64 2.30
N SER A 135 -2.36 16.40 2.21
CA SER A 135 -3.02 15.86 1.03
C SER A 135 -4.31 16.60 0.68
N VAL A 136 -5.15 16.93 1.67
CA VAL A 136 -6.34 17.77 1.48
C VAL A 136 -5.96 19.12 0.86
N LYS A 137 -4.95 19.80 1.43
CA LYS A 137 -4.45 21.07 0.89
C LYS A 137 -3.89 20.91 -0.54
N ALA A 138 -3.11 19.87 -0.80
CA ALA A 138 -2.47 19.63 -2.09
C ALA A 138 -3.45 19.28 -3.20
N THR A 139 -4.60 18.69 -2.85
CA THR A 139 -5.67 18.32 -3.80
C THR A 139 -6.72 19.41 -3.96
N GLY A 140 -6.61 20.53 -3.24
CA GLY A 140 -7.57 21.64 -3.30
C GLY A 140 -8.90 21.36 -2.61
N LEU A 141 -9.01 20.25 -1.88
CA LEU A 141 -10.22 19.90 -1.13
C LEU A 141 -10.41 20.84 0.07
N THR A 142 -11.64 21.24 0.30
CA THR A 142 -12.07 22.06 1.43
C THR A 142 -12.61 21.20 2.57
N SER A 143 -12.67 21.77 3.78
CA SER A 143 -13.29 21.09 4.93
C SER A 143 -14.77 20.76 4.72
N ALA A 144 -15.47 21.51 3.85
CA ALA A 144 -16.88 21.27 3.53
C ALA A 144 -17.07 19.98 2.69
N GLU A 145 -16.07 19.59 1.92
CA GLU A 145 -16.08 18.37 1.09
C GLU A 145 -15.66 17.11 1.87
N SER A 146 -15.21 17.27 3.12
CA SER A 146 -14.82 16.13 3.94
C SER A 146 -16.06 15.32 4.35
N PRO A 147 -16.11 14.01 4.05
CA PRO A 147 -17.23 13.15 4.46
C PRO A 147 -17.27 12.93 5.98
N PHE A 148 -16.21 13.33 6.69
CA PHE A 148 -16.07 13.21 8.15
C PHE A 148 -16.42 14.49 8.91
N SER A 149 -16.81 15.55 8.20
CA SER A 149 -17.33 16.77 8.82
C SER A 149 -18.70 16.49 9.45
N ALA A 150 -18.97 17.08 10.61
CA ALA A 150 -20.24 16.94 11.32
C ALA A 150 -21.40 17.57 10.54
#